data_AF-A0A0S8IUN4-F1
#
_entry.id   AF-A0A0S8IUN4-F1
#
_cell.length_a   1.000
_cell.length_b   1.000
_cell.length_c   1.000
_cell.angle_alpha   90.00
_cell.angle_beta   90.00
_cell.angle_gamma   90.00
#
_symmetry.space_group_name_H-M   'P 1'
#
loop_
_entity.id
_entity.type
_entity.pdbx_description
1 polymer ?
#
loop_
_entity_poly.entity_id
_entity_poly.type
_entity_poly.pdbx_seq_one_letter_code
_entity_poly.pdbx_strand_id
1 'polypeptide(L)'
;MKKIFILCLSLLLSMGAWAEETPEPTTNGKTYLLEPIIVTATRYPEHLKDIPAHSTLLSSSKLKNFNFLSLGEILRKFSAGEMNSSGSLGQVQTLSLRGHSSSQVLFLLEGRKLNYL
;
A
#
# COMPACT_ATOMS: atom_id res chain seq x y z
N MET A 1 -68.34 3.03 -11.94
CA MET A 1 -67.69 2.43 -10.76
C MET A 1 -66.83 1.21 -11.08
N LYS A 2 -67.20 0.32 -12.02
CA LYS A 2 -66.37 -0.84 -12.43
C LYS A 2 -64.97 -0.50 -12.99
N LYS A 3 -64.81 0.63 -13.68
CA LYS A 3 -63.53 1.05 -14.29
C LYS A 3 -62.46 1.47 -13.27
N ILE A 4 -62.87 1.95 -12.09
CA ILE A 4 -61.96 2.30 -10.98
C ILE A 4 -61.40 1.04 -10.31
N PHE A 5 -62.20 -0.04 -10.27
CA PHE A 5 -61.80 -1.31 -9.65
C PHE A 5 -60.76 -2.06 -10.51
N ILE A 6 -60.86 -1.94 -11.84
CA ILE A 6 -59.91 -2.56 -12.78
C ILE A 6 -58.54 -1.86 -12.75
N LEU A 7 -58.50 -0.55 -12.50
CA LEU A 7 -57.24 0.22 -12.40
C LEU A 7 -56.42 -0.13 -11.15
N CYS A 8 -57.08 -0.54 -10.06
CA CYS A 8 -56.42 -0.91 -8.80
C CYS A 8 -55.83 -2.33 -8.88
N LEU A 9 -56.49 -3.23 -9.61
CA LEU A 9 -56.05 -4.61 -9.78
C LEU A 9 -54.79 -4.74 -10.66
N SER A 10 -54.58 -3.85 -11.64
CA SER A 10 -53.35 -3.82 -12.43
C SER A 10 -52.12 -3.29 -11.67
N LEU A 11 -52.33 -2.52 -10.59
CA LEU A 11 -51.24 -1.95 -9.79
C LEU A 11 -50.65 -2.97 -8.80
N LEU A 12 -51.40 -4.03 -8.47
CA LEU A 12 -50.99 -5.11 -7.58
C LEU A 12 -50.14 -6.20 -8.27
N LEU A 13 -50.07 -6.22 -9.61
CA LEU A 13 -49.36 -7.26 -10.37
C LEU A 13 -47.89 -6.93 -10.70
N SER A 14 -47.35 -5.75 -10.34
CA SER A 14 -45.94 -5.41 -10.63
C SER A 14 -44.94 -5.89 -9.57
N MET A 15 -45.41 -6.44 -8.45
CA MET A 15 -44.57 -6.97 -7.36
C MET A 15 -44.17 -8.43 -7.63
N GLY A 16 -43.49 -8.66 -8.76
CA GLY A 16 -43.03 -10.00 -9.16
C GLY A 16 -41.55 -10.08 -9.54
N ALA A 17 -40.77 -9.02 -9.37
CA ALA A 17 -39.32 -9.07 -9.54
C ALA A 17 -38.68 -9.62 -8.26
N TRP A 18 -38.62 -10.95 -8.15
CA TRP A 18 -37.68 -11.60 -7.23
C TRP A 18 -36.28 -11.33 -7.77
N ALA A 19 -35.60 -10.36 -7.17
CA ALA A 19 -34.15 -10.29 -7.28
C ALA A 19 -33.60 -11.48 -6.49
N GLU A 20 -32.99 -12.43 -7.19
CA GLU A 20 -32.17 -13.46 -6.56
C GLU A 20 -30.96 -12.75 -5.96
N GLU A 21 -30.93 -12.65 -4.63
CA GLU A 21 -29.78 -12.19 -3.87
C GLU A 21 -28.68 -13.23 -4.10
N THR A 22 -27.78 -12.95 -5.05
CA THR A 22 -26.57 -13.74 -5.24
C THR A 22 -25.91 -13.85 -3.88
N PRO A 23 -25.66 -15.07 -3.38
CA PRO A 23 -25.02 -15.24 -2.08
C PRO A 23 -23.67 -14.54 -2.12
N GLU A 24 -23.61 -13.37 -1.49
CA GLU A 24 -22.37 -12.77 -1.00
C GLU A 24 -21.59 -13.93 -0.37
N PRO A 25 -20.32 -14.17 -0.75
CA PRO A 25 -19.56 -15.26 -0.17
C PRO A 25 -19.62 -15.06 1.34
N THR A 26 -20.31 -15.98 2.02
CA THR A 26 -20.42 -16.06 3.47
C THR A 26 -19.05 -16.44 4.01
N THR A 27 -18.13 -15.50 3.89
CA THR A 27 -16.86 -15.51 4.60
C THR A 27 -17.20 -15.07 6.01
N ASN A 28 -17.82 -15.98 6.77
CA ASN A 28 -17.50 -16.16 8.19
C ASN A 28 -16.05 -16.63 8.32
N GLY A 29 -15.14 -16.00 7.59
CA GLY A 29 -13.72 -16.27 7.55
C GLY A 29 -13.07 -15.23 8.42
N LYS A 30 -12.52 -15.66 9.54
CA LYS A 30 -11.62 -14.85 10.34
C LYS A 30 -10.52 -14.33 9.41
N THR A 31 -10.45 -13.02 9.21
CA THR A 31 -9.33 -12.40 8.48
C THR A 31 -8.08 -12.53 9.35
N TYR A 32 -7.14 -13.37 8.94
CA TYR A 32 -5.87 -13.50 9.62
C TYR A 32 -4.91 -12.44 9.09
N LEU A 33 -4.29 -11.68 10.00
CA LEU A 33 -3.17 -10.82 9.65
C LEU A 33 -1.92 -11.69 9.56
N LEU A 34 -1.43 -11.90 8.34
CA LEU A 34 -0.16 -12.59 8.12
C LEU A 34 1.01 -11.64 8.36
N GLU A 35 2.11 -12.21 8.84
CA GLU A 35 3.39 -11.50 8.89
C GLU A 35 3.89 -11.22 7.46
N PRO A 36 4.51 -10.04 7.23
CA PRO A 36 5.03 -9.69 5.92
C PRO A 36 6.23 -10.57 5.56
N ILE A 37 6.27 -10.99 4.29
CA ILE A 37 7.42 -11.66 3.68
C ILE A 37 8.20 -10.61 2.89
N ILE A 38 9.52 -10.61 3.02
CA ILE A 38 10.40 -9.70 2.31
C ILE A 38 11.45 -10.47 1.51
N VAL A 39 11.89 -9.88 0.40
CA VAL A 39 12.87 -10.47 -0.54
C VAL A 39 14.10 -9.60 -0.75
N THR A 40 14.03 -8.32 -0.41
CA THR A 40 15.06 -7.33 -0.75
C THR A 40 16.38 -7.59 -0.02
N ALA A 41 16.34 -8.09 1.22
CA ALA A 41 17.53 -8.32 2.03
C ALA A 41 18.33 -9.56 1.59
N THR A 42 17.64 -10.63 1.17
CA THR A 42 18.27 -11.96 0.97
C THR A 42 18.09 -12.55 -0.44
N ARG A 43 17.29 -11.91 -1.30
CA ARG A 43 16.91 -12.37 -2.66
C ARG A 43 16.08 -13.66 -2.70
N TYR A 44 15.64 -14.16 -1.56
CA TYR A 44 14.63 -15.20 -1.44
C TYR A 44 13.57 -14.79 -0.41
N PRO A 45 12.38 -15.40 -0.40
CA PRO A 45 11.31 -15.02 0.53
C PRO A 45 11.67 -15.37 1.97
N GLU A 46 11.66 -14.38 2.86
CA GLU A 46 11.98 -14.55 4.28
C GLU A 46 11.17 -13.58 5.16
N HIS A 47 10.93 -13.93 6.43
CA HIS A 47 10.27 -13.02 7.37
C HIS A 47 11.25 -11.95 7.87
N LEU A 48 10.73 -10.76 8.18
CA LEU A 48 11.56 -9.65 8.68
C LEU A 48 12.35 -10.01 9.95
N LYS A 49 11.81 -10.89 10.80
CA LYS A 49 12.41 -11.32 12.07
C LYS A 49 13.59 -12.29 11.93
N ASP A 50 13.67 -12.99 10.80
CA ASP A 50 14.68 -14.03 10.56
C ASP A 50 15.92 -13.46 9.83
N ILE A 51 15.83 -12.22 9.34
CA ILE A 51 16.91 -11.58 8.58
C ILE A 51 18.01 -11.05 9.51
N PRO A 52 19.28 -11.44 9.28
CA PRO A 52 20.40 -11.01 10.13
C PRO A 52 20.81 -9.55 9.91
N ALA A 53 20.47 -8.97 8.74
CA ALA A 53 20.80 -7.60 8.40
C ALA A 53 19.79 -6.60 8.98
N HIS A 54 20.26 -5.46 9.48
CA HIS A 54 19.39 -4.38 9.95
C HIS A 54 18.49 -3.87 8.81
N SER A 55 17.20 -4.20 8.91
CA SER A 55 16.21 -3.97 7.84
C SER A 55 14.97 -3.29 8.42
N THR A 56 14.46 -2.28 7.70
CA THR A 56 13.26 -1.54 8.09
C THR A 56 12.21 -1.66 6.99
N LEU A 57 11.01 -2.15 7.33
CA LEU A 57 9.88 -2.26 6.41
C LEU A 57 8.92 -1.07 6.59
N LEU A 58 8.76 -0.29 5.52
CA LEU A 58 7.74 0.75 5.39
C LEU A 58 6.62 0.25 4.49
N SER A 59 5.49 -0.16 5.11
CA SER A 59 4.31 -0.61 4.36
C SER A 59 3.51 0.57 3.81
N SER A 60 2.76 0.33 2.74
CA SER A 60 1.86 1.35 2.15
C SER A 60 0.84 1.86 3.16
N SER A 61 0.34 1.01 4.06
CA SER A 61 -0.57 1.43 5.15
C SER A 61 0.11 2.38 6.14
N LYS A 62 1.37 2.12 6.53
CA LYS A 62 2.14 3.04 7.37
C LYS A 62 2.39 4.35 6.66
N LEU A 63 2.76 4.32 5.39
CA LEU A 63 3.02 5.53 4.60
C LEU A 63 1.77 6.41 4.47
N LYS A 64 0.58 5.81 4.30
CA LYS A 64 -0.70 6.56 4.24
C LYS A 64 -1.03 7.32 5.53
N ASN A 65 -0.55 6.84 6.68
CA ASN A 65 -0.78 7.51 7.97
C ASN A 65 0.11 8.76 8.15
N PHE A 66 1.08 8.98 7.26
CA PHE A 66 1.97 10.13 7.32
C PHE A 66 1.77 11.01 6.08
N ASN A 67 1.73 12.32 6.28
CA ASN A 67 1.68 13.30 5.19
C ASN A 67 3.09 13.66 4.70
N PHE A 68 3.85 12.68 4.19
CA PHE A 68 5.14 12.96 3.57
C PHE A 68 4.96 13.50 2.14
N LEU A 69 5.71 14.55 1.80
CA LEU A 69 5.66 15.18 0.48
C LEU A 69 6.74 14.63 -0.47
N SER A 70 7.79 14.00 0.08
CA SER A 70 8.87 13.43 -0.72
C SER A 70 9.54 12.22 -0.06
N LEU A 71 10.24 11.42 -0.87
CA LEU A 71 11.02 10.29 -0.39
C LEU A 71 12.09 10.69 0.63
N GLY A 72 12.72 11.86 0.46
CA GLY A 72 13.73 12.29 1.42
C GLY A 72 13.17 12.63 2.80
N GLU A 73 11.92 13.08 2.91
CA GLU A 73 11.28 13.26 4.22
C GLU A 73 11.04 11.91 4.91
N ILE A 74 10.62 10.90 4.14
CA ILE A 74 10.46 9.53 4.62
C ILE A 74 11.81 9.01 5.13
N LEU A 75 12.85 9.11 4.32
CA LEU A 75 14.18 8.60 4.65
C LEU A 75 14.83 9.38 5.80
N ARG A 76 14.60 10.69 5.91
CA ARG A 76 15.07 11.49 7.07
C ARG A 76 14.46 11.03 8.39
N LYS A 77 13.23 10.50 8.37
CA LYS A 77 12.55 10.02 9.59
C LYS A 77 12.91 8.57 9.96
N PHE A 78 13.04 7.69 8.96
CA PHE A 78 13.12 6.25 9.18
C PHE A 78 14.48 5.62 8.89
N SER A 79 15.35 6.30 8.12
CA SER A 79 16.67 5.77 7.81
C SER A 79 17.65 6.07 8.94
N ALA A 80 18.64 5.19 9.11
CA ALA A 80 19.81 5.44 9.96
C ALA A 80 20.89 6.27 9.26
N GLY A 81 20.53 6.99 8.18
CA GLY A 81 21.42 7.83 7.38
C GLY A 81 21.10 9.31 7.52
N GLU A 82 21.94 10.13 6.92
CA GLU A 82 21.79 11.59 6.86
C GLU A 82 21.23 11.99 5.49
N MET A 83 20.18 12.81 5.49
CA MET A 83 19.52 13.30 4.29
C MET A 83 19.86 14.76 4.04
N ASN A 84 20.66 15.04 3.01
CA ASN A 84 21.02 16.39 2.61
C ASN A 84 20.14 16.87 1.45
N SER A 85 19.73 18.14 1.47
CA SER A 85 18.95 18.77 0.39
C SER A 85 19.69 19.96 -0.19
N SER A 86 19.88 19.98 -1.50
CA SER A 86 20.53 21.09 -2.23
C SER A 86 19.49 22.13 -2.66
N GLY A 87 18.70 22.64 -1.72
CA GLY A 87 17.69 23.67 -1.96
C GLY A 87 16.30 23.33 -1.41
N SER A 88 15.28 23.90 -2.06
CA SER A 88 13.86 23.80 -1.66
C SER A 88 13.24 22.42 -1.98
N LEU A 89 11.95 22.25 -1.65
CA LEU A 89 11.20 21.03 -1.90
C LEU A 89 11.28 20.61 -3.39
N GLY A 90 11.54 19.33 -3.63
CA GLY A 90 11.67 18.76 -4.99
C GLY A 90 13.04 18.98 -5.65
N GLN A 91 13.96 19.72 -5.03
CA GLN A 91 15.35 19.81 -5.48
C GLN A 91 16.12 18.52 -5.19
N VAL A 92 17.35 18.44 -5.70
CA VAL A 92 18.22 17.28 -5.54
C VAL A 92 18.47 17.00 -4.05
N GLN A 93 18.17 15.78 -3.64
CA GLN A 93 18.41 15.26 -2.30
C GLN A 93 19.43 14.13 -2.36
N THR A 94 20.35 14.09 -1.40
CA THR A 94 21.43 13.10 -1.33
C THR A 94 21.42 12.39 0.01
N LEU A 95 21.43 11.06 0.00
CA LEU A 95 21.45 10.23 1.20
C LEU A 95 22.87 9.78 1.47
N SER A 96 23.34 10.01 2.69
CA SER A 96 24.55 9.39 3.21
C SER A 96 24.16 8.31 4.20
N LEU A 97 24.64 7.07 4.02
CA LEU A 97 24.29 5.95 4.88
C LEU A 97 25.55 5.44 5.58
N ARG A 98 25.56 5.45 6.92
CA ARG A 98 26.72 4.98 7.73
C ARG A 98 28.07 5.59 7.29
N GLY A 99 28.08 6.88 6.96
CA GLY A 99 29.28 7.61 6.52
C GLY A 99 29.63 7.45 5.03
N HIS A 100 28.89 6.66 4.26
CA HIS A 100 29.06 6.56 2.81
C HIS A 100 28.23 7.59 2.07
N SER A 101 28.81 8.18 1.02
CA SER A 101 28.13 9.17 0.16
C SER A 101 27.08 8.53 -0.74
N SER A 102 26.18 9.34 -1.32
CA SER A 102 25.07 8.85 -2.15
C SER A 102 25.49 8.01 -3.37
N SER A 103 26.67 8.26 -3.94
CA SER A 103 27.24 7.45 -5.03
C SER A 103 27.60 6.03 -4.60
N GLN A 104 27.88 5.83 -3.31
CA GLN A 104 28.23 4.55 -2.70
C GLN A 104 27.02 3.83 -2.07
N VAL A 105 25.86 4.49 -2.00
CA VAL A 105 24.62 3.92 -1.45
C VAL A 105 23.78 3.33 -2.58
N LEU A 106 23.47 2.02 -2.53
CA LEU A 106 22.67 1.35 -3.54
C LEU A 106 21.18 1.69 -3.43
N PHE A 107 20.60 2.25 -4.48
CA PHE A 107 19.15 2.38 -4.63
C PHE A 107 18.62 1.31 -5.60
N LEU A 108 17.57 0.61 -5.16
CA LEU A 108 16.88 -0.39 -5.94
C LEU A 108 15.42 0.03 -6.16
N LEU A 109 14.93 -0.11 -7.39
CA LEU A 109 13.51 -0.03 -7.74
C LEU A 109 13.12 -1.34 -8.38
N GLU A 110 12.13 -2.04 -7.80
CA GLU A 110 11.70 -3.37 -8.27
C GLU A 110 12.89 -4.34 -8.45
N GLY A 111 13.84 -4.30 -7.51
CA GLY A 111 15.05 -5.14 -7.54
C GLY A 111 16.13 -4.73 -8.54
N ARG A 112 15.92 -3.68 -9.36
CA ARG A 112 16.91 -3.16 -10.31
C ARG A 112 17.61 -1.94 -9.74
N LYS A 113 18.92 -1.86 -9.97
CA LYS A 113 19.75 -0.71 -9.59
C LYS A 113 19.20 0.58 -10.24
N LEU A 114 19.26 1.70 -9.53
CA LEU A 114 18.96 3.02 -10.07
C LEU A 114 20.22 3.89 -10.29
N ASN A 115 21.30 3.64 -9.55
CA ASN A 115 22.54 4.42 -9.68
C ASN A 115 23.28 4.01 -10.96
N TYR A 116 23.00 4.70 -12.06
CA TYR A 116 23.69 4.53 -13.34
C TYR A 116 24.57 5.73 -13.71
N LEU A 117 24.68 6.71 -12.82
CA LEU A 117 25.38 7.97 -13.02
C LEU A 117 26.39 8.19 -11.90
#